data_AF-A0A1X9YPF5-F1
#
_entry.id   AF-A0A1X9YPF5-F1
#
_cell.length_a   1.000
_cell.length_b   1.000
_cell.length_c   1.000
_cell.angle_alpha   90.00
_cell.angle_beta   90.00
_cell.angle_gamma   90.00
#
_symmetry.space_group_name_H-M   'P 1'
#
loop_
_entity.id
_entity.type
_entity.pdbx_description
1 polymer ?
#
loop_
_entity_poly.entity_id
_entity_poly.type
_entity_poly.pdbx_seq_one_letter_code
_entity_poly.pdbx_strand_id
1 'polypeptide(L)'
;MTTSNTQRRENTGFQIHKTALKTASASQQDLHRLPTPARPTVDAADVVVPDGYTVEPVMVGLSFPTDVTFSDDGTIFVSEGGSSWPTRPYMPARVIVRHTSGKTEAITMNVQAGPRGITWHEGALYMALKGGYHMQIARYDLGTGELKILIDELPSGGWHEPGGPIFGPDGMMYFGNGSVSQQGVTLPAGFTVDLAKHPFAHDVPGQDVTLTGNNVRSRDPRVPYPYMTETGPFKPFGTPAKKGEVIKGELFCNSAVWRSRPDGSDVELLAWGIRNPFGMALNDAGELYVADNDFEEKGERAIAHDPDRIWHVKNASQPFGSVKEPAWYGFPDICGDGLPVNHEKHLPSRGTPAELLLENPPEWAGPAVFLEQPHSCMCRMDFSRSDAFGHKGELFVAEWGTLAPLNSPHPEDLDHGFRVIRVDVEKGTAEPFMHNKKMGPASTHGTGGIERPVSCKFSPDGKSLYVLDFGVAKVTPGNMLAFAHTGVLWKVTRKEENNG
;
A
#
# COMPACT_ATOMS: atom_id res chain seq x y z
N MET A 1 -5.65 -24.33 -24.48
CA MET A 1 -4.93 -23.96 -25.71
C MET A 1 -3.66 -23.24 -25.29
N THR A 2 -2.52 -23.91 -25.40
CA THR A 2 -1.19 -23.37 -25.11
C THR A 2 -0.73 -22.51 -26.29
N THR A 3 -0.86 -21.20 -26.17
CA THR A 3 -0.18 -20.25 -27.07
C THR A 3 1.11 -19.82 -26.41
N SER A 4 2.21 -20.49 -26.76
CA SER A 4 3.56 -19.91 -26.63
C SER A 4 3.63 -18.73 -27.60
N ASN A 5 3.63 -17.51 -27.09
CA ASN A 5 3.87 -16.31 -27.88
C ASN A 5 4.90 -15.45 -27.15
N THR A 6 6.14 -15.92 -27.10
CA THR A 6 7.33 -15.15 -26.69
C THR A 6 7.79 -14.22 -27.81
N GLN A 7 6.88 -13.36 -28.28
CA GLN A 7 7.29 -12.04 -28.75
C GLN A 7 7.14 -11.13 -27.54
N ARG A 8 8.25 -10.81 -26.86
CA ARG A 8 8.29 -9.72 -25.88
C ARG A 8 7.70 -8.51 -26.60
N ARG A 9 6.56 -8.02 -26.12
CA ARG A 9 6.01 -6.73 -26.56
C ARG A 9 7.12 -5.72 -26.30
N GLU A 10 7.60 -5.00 -27.31
CA GLU A 10 8.42 -3.82 -27.06
C GLU A 10 7.52 -2.82 -26.33
N ASN A 11 7.63 -2.79 -25.00
CA ASN A 11 6.90 -1.84 -24.18
C ASN A 11 7.65 -0.51 -24.23
N THR A 12 7.30 0.31 -25.22
CA THR A 12 7.93 1.61 -25.53
C THR A 12 7.59 2.71 -24.52
N GLY A 13 7.02 2.37 -23.36
CA GLY A 13 6.52 3.31 -22.35
C GLY A 13 5.17 3.91 -22.71
N PHE A 14 4.78 4.95 -21.99
CA PHE A 14 3.55 5.71 -22.21
C PHE A 14 3.84 7.20 -22.32
N GLN A 15 2.89 7.95 -22.88
CA GLN A 15 3.04 9.39 -23.03
C GLN A 15 3.05 10.09 -21.67
N ILE A 16 4.06 10.94 -21.48
CA ILE A 16 4.19 11.84 -20.33
C ILE A 16 4.21 13.29 -20.80
N HIS A 17 3.52 14.16 -20.06
CA HIS A 17 3.55 15.59 -20.30
C HIS A 17 3.83 16.35 -19.01
N LYS A 18 4.67 17.39 -19.08
CA LYS A 18 4.81 18.37 -18.01
C LYS A 18 3.85 19.52 -18.27
N THR A 19 3.07 19.91 -17.27
CA THR A 19 2.13 21.04 -17.36
C THR A 19 2.21 21.87 -16.08
N ALA A 20 2.30 23.19 -16.22
CA ALA A 20 2.23 24.08 -15.08
C ALA A 20 0.89 23.92 -14.36
N LEU A 21 0.91 23.79 -13.03
CA LEU A 21 -0.30 23.76 -12.23
C LEU A 21 -0.53 25.14 -11.62
N LYS A 22 -1.76 25.62 -11.72
CA LYS A 22 -2.18 26.84 -11.03
C LYS A 22 -2.42 26.49 -9.57
N THR A 23 -1.57 27.03 -8.70
CA THR A 23 -1.70 26.94 -7.25
C THR A 23 -1.89 28.34 -6.67
N ALA A 24 -2.57 28.43 -5.52
CA ALA A 24 -2.70 29.65 -4.74
C ALA A 24 -2.18 29.39 -3.32
N SER A 25 -1.67 30.43 -2.67
CA SER A 25 -1.42 30.37 -1.23
C SER A 25 -2.75 30.48 -0.51
N ALA A 26 -2.97 29.66 0.51
CA ALA A 26 -4.16 29.71 1.34
C ALA A 26 -3.83 30.38 2.68
N SER A 27 -4.62 31.38 3.07
CA SER A 27 -4.62 31.90 4.44
C SER A 27 -5.30 30.91 5.38
N GLN A 28 -5.16 31.11 6.70
CA GLN A 28 -5.89 30.31 7.68
C GLN A 28 -7.43 30.40 7.47
N GLN A 29 -7.93 31.57 7.07
CA GLN A 29 -9.36 31.74 6.78
C GLN A 29 -9.81 30.92 5.56
N ASP A 30 -8.96 30.80 4.54
CA ASP A 30 -9.23 29.97 3.36
C ASP A 30 -9.27 28.48 3.71
N LEU A 31 -8.35 28.03 4.58
CA LEU A 31 -8.31 26.65 5.07
C LEU A 31 -9.58 26.26 5.85
N HIS A 32 -10.27 27.22 6.45
CA HIS A 32 -11.53 26.98 7.17
C HIS A 32 -12.77 27.04 6.26
N ARG A 33 -12.60 27.38 4.98
CA ARG A 33 -13.68 27.58 4.00
C ARG A 33 -13.30 27.05 2.62
N LEU A 34 -12.77 25.84 2.58
CA LEU A 34 -12.38 25.19 1.33
C LEU A 34 -13.61 24.98 0.43
N PRO A 35 -13.45 25.12 -0.90
CA PRO A 35 -14.55 24.94 -1.84
C PRO A 35 -15.02 23.48 -1.96
N THR A 36 -14.27 22.53 -1.41
CA THR A 36 -14.57 21.10 -1.43
C THR A 36 -15.55 20.73 -0.30
N PRO A 37 -16.85 20.47 -0.57
CA PRO A 37 -17.82 20.29 0.51
C PRO A 37 -17.60 19.03 1.34
N ALA A 38 -16.88 18.04 0.79
CA ALA A 38 -16.52 16.82 1.51
C ALA A 38 -15.48 17.08 2.62
N ARG A 39 -14.64 18.12 2.48
CA ARG A 39 -13.64 18.56 3.47
C ARG A 39 -13.58 20.10 3.47
N PRO A 40 -14.56 20.77 4.07
CA PRO A 40 -14.66 22.23 4.02
C PRO A 40 -13.63 22.94 4.93
N THR A 41 -12.99 22.19 5.83
CA THR A 41 -12.06 22.73 6.83
C THR A 41 -10.82 21.85 6.91
N VAL A 42 -9.66 22.49 6.96
CA VAL A 42 -8.36 21.93 7.32
C VAL A 42 -7.78 22.81 8.42
N ASP A 43 -7.50 22.24 9.58
CA ASP A 43 -7.01 22.96 10.76
C ASP A 43 -6.00 22.11 11.53
N ALA A 44 -4.76 22.59 11.59
CA ALA A 44 -3.69 21.95 12.34
C ALA A 44 -3.97 21.88 13.86
N ALA A 45 -4.80 22.78 14.39
CA ALA A 45 -5.16 22.79 15.80
C ALA A 45 -6.00 21.56 16.22
N ASP A 46 -6.56 20.81 15.28
CA ASP A 46 -7.29 19.56 15.53
C ASP A 46 -6.42 18.31 15.44
N VAL A 47 -5.16 18.47 15.03
CA VAL A 47 -4.16 17.42 14.99
C VAL A 47 -3.31 17.46 16.26
N VAL A 48 -3.12 16.29 16.86
CA VAL A 48 -2.27 16.04 18.01
C VAL A 48 -0.95 15.46 17.53
N VAL A 49 0.14 16.07 17.96
CA VAL A 49 1.53 15.60 17.84
C VAL A 49 2.19 15.69 19.22
N PRO A 50 3.32 15.00 19.49
CA PRO A 50 3.90 14.99 20.82
C PRO A 50 4.40 16.37 21.24
N ASP A 51 4.55 16.57 22.53
CA ASP A 51 5.16 17.80 23.06
C ASP A 51 6.54 18.03 22.43
N GLY A 52 6.82 19.28 22.11
CA GLY A 52 8.02 19.64 21.35
C GLY A 52 7.88 19.54 19.83
N TYR A 53 6.71 19.18 19.28
CA TYR A 53 6.45 19.21 17.84
C TYR A 53 5.35 20.21 17.43
N THR A 54 5.37 20.64 16.18
CA THR A 54 4.33 21.43 15.50
C THR A 54 3.91 20.72 14.22
N VAL A 55 2.67 20.96 13.79
CA VAL A 55 2.11 20.43 12.55
C VAL A 55 1.48 21.55 11.74
N GLU A 56 1.67 21.53 10.42
CA GLU A 56 1.08 22.50 9.48
C GLU A 56 0.73 21.84 8.14
N PRO A 57 -0.33 22.28 7.44
CA PRO A 57 -0.61 21.83 6.08
C PRO A 57 0.32 22.53 5.07
N VAL A 58 0.91 21.76 4.16
CA VAL A 58 1.82 22.24 3.10
C VAL A 58 1.16 22.24 1.73
N MET A 59 0.33 21.24 1.45
CA MET A 59 -0.49 21.17 0.23
C MET A 59 -1.88 20.68 0.59
N VAL A 60 -2.91 21.33 0.05
CA VAL A 60 -4.33 20.98 0.29
C VAL A 60 -5.05 20.84 -1.05
N GLY A 61 -6.13 20.04 -1.07
CA GLY A 61 -6.92 19.83 -2.29
C GLY A 61 -6.34 18.76 -3.23
N LEU A 62 -5.51 17.86 -2.70
CA LEU A 62 -5.00 16.70 -3.43
C LEU A 62 -6.11 15.68 -3.69
N SER A 63 -5.96 14.86 -4.71
CA SER A 63 -6.98 13.93 -5.20
C SER A 63 -6.50 12.50 -5.24
N PHE A 64 -6.86 11.72 -4.22
CA PHE A 64 -6.39 10.33 -4.08
C PHE A 64 -4.85 10.24 -4.15
N PRO A 65 -4.13 11.05 -3.36
CA PRO A 65 -2.69 10.98 -3.34
C PRO A 65 -2.26 9.67 -2.67
N THR A 66 -1.13 9.10 -3.09
CA THR A 66 -0.72 7.74 -2.68
C THR A 66 0.66 7.69 -2.06
N ASP A 67 1.57 8.60 -2.46
CA ASP A 67 2.92 8.62 -1.94
C ASP A 67 3.59 9.99 -2.13
N VAL A 68 4.65 10.24 -1.36
CA VAL A 68 5.45 11.47 -1.36
C VAL A 68 6.94 11.15 -1.28
N THR A 69 7.76 11.84 -2.09
CA THR A 69 9.22 11.75 -2.05
C THR A 69 9.86 13.11 -2.31
N PHE A 70 11.17 13.22 -2.09
CA PHE A 70 11.94 14.44 -2.25
C PHE A 70 13.17 14.20 -3.11
N SER A 71 13.59 15.22 -3.88
CA SER A 71 14.97 15.31 -4.34
C SER A 71 15.86 15.96 -3.29
N ASP A 72 17.18 15.87 -3.49
CA ASP A 72 18.20 16.39 -2.56
C ASP A 72 18.05 17.89 -2.25
N ASP A 73 17.54 18.68 -3.20
CA ASP A 73 17.30 20.11 -3.01
C ASP A 73 16.05 20.43 -2.18
N GLY A 74 15.24 19.42 -1.84
CA GLY A 74 13.97 19.58 -1.12
C GLY A 74 12.74 19.81 -2.01
N THR A 75 12.86 19.67 -3.34
CA THR A 75 11.66 19.64 -4.22
C THR A 75 10.79 18.44 -3.86
N ILE A 76 9.49 18.68 -3.72
CA ILE A 76 8.51 17.68 -3.28
C ILE A 76 7.82 17.07 -4.50
N PHE A 77 7.71 15.74 -4.51
CA PHE A 77 6.96 14.97 -5.49
C PHE A 77 5.82 14.24 -4.79
N VAL A 78 4.59 14.37 -5.27
CA VAL A 78 3.41 13.66 -4.74
C VAL A 78 2.71 12.92 -5.86
N SER A 79 2.55 11.61 -5.74
CA SER A 79 1.75 10.84 -6.70
C SER A 79 0.27 11.04 -6.42
N GLU A 80 -0.50 11.27 -7.49
CA GLU A 80 -1.92 11.61 -7.42
C GLU A 80 -2.72 10.88 -8.51
N GLY A 81 -4.00 10.64 -8.25
CA GLY A 81 -4.90 9.89 -9.14
C GLY A 81 -4.79 8.39 -8.95
N GLY A 82 -4.39 7.94 -7.76
CA GLY A 82 -4.19 6.54 -7.41
C GLY A 82 -5.50 5.75 -7.25
N SER A 83 -5.58 4.87 -6.24
CA SER A 83 -6.76 4.03 -6.02
C SER A 83 -8.01 4.87 -5.73
N SER A 84 -9.08 4.64 -6.49
CA SER A 84 -10.40 5.20 -6.23
C SER A 84 -11.39 4.07 -5.98
N TRP A 85 -12.17 4.22 -4.91
CA TRP A 85 -13.16 3.24 -4.48
C TRP A 85 -14.54 3.88 -4.30
N PRO A 86 -15.57 3.43 -5.04
CA PRO A 86 -15.44 2.64 -6.27
C PRO A 86 -14.62 3.42 -7.31
N THR A 87 -14.07 2.75 -8.34
CA THR A 87 -13.35 3.46 -9.40
C THR A 87 -14.33 4.40 -10.10
N ARG A 88 -14.18 5.69 -9.84
CA ARG A 88 -15.01 6.80 -10.35
C ARG A 88 -14.30 7.43 -11.56
N PRO A 89 -14.95 8.30 -12.37
CA PRO A 89 -14.38 8.75 -13.63
C PRO A 89 -12.95 9.28 -13.48
N TYR A 90 -12.17 8.98 -14.51
CA TYR A 90 -10.73 9.19 -14.66
C TYR A 90 -10.23 10.47 -13.99
N MET A 91 -9.56 10.33 -12.83
CA MET A 91 -8.64 11.37 -12.37
C MET A 91 -7.35 11.23 -13.19
N PRO A 92 -6.77 12.35 -13.67
CA PRO A 92 -5.50 12.29 -14.37
C PRO A 92 -4.45 11.63 -13.47
N ALA A 93 -3.89 10.53 -13.95
CA ALA A 93 -2.73 9.92 -13.33
C ALA A 93 -1.56 10.91 -13.45
N ARG A 94 -0.98 11.32 -12.32
CA ARG A 94 0.09 12.33 -12.33
C ARG A 94 1.01 12.28 -11.11
N VAL A 95 2.15 12.92 -11.22
CA VAL A 95 3.00 13.34 -10.10
C VAL A 95 2.98 14.86 -10.03
N ILE A 96 2.55 15.42 -8.90
CA ILE A 96 2.66 16.85 -8.60
C ILE A 96 4.08 17.13 -8.14
N VAL A 97 4.71 18.14 -8.73
CA VAL A 97 6.06 18.59 -8.40
C VAL A 97 5.99 20.00 -7.83
N ARG A 98 6.38 20.17 -6.57
CA ARG A 98 6.48 21.47 -5.90
C ARG A 98 7.94 21.81 -5.65
N HIS A 99 8.46 22.70 -6.48
CA HIS A 99 9.83 23.20 -6.40
C HIS A 99 10.05 24.04 -5.14
N THR A 100 11.29 24.15 -4.68
CA THR A 100 11.66 25.01 -3.55
C THR A 100 11.37 26.50 -3.77
N SER A 101 11.35 26.94 -5.04
CA SER A 101 10.90 28.28 -5.45
C SER A 101 9.40 28.55 -5.25
N GLY A 102 8.61 27.52 -4.92
CA GLY A 102 7.15 27.58 -4.82
C GLY A 102 6.42 27.33 -6.15
N LYS A 103 7.15 27.23 -7.27
CA LYS A 103 6.58 26.82 -8.56
C LYS A 103 6.03 25.39 -8.44
N THR A 104 4.82 25.18 -8.96
CA THR A 104 4.19 23.86 -9.01
C THR A 104 3.89 23.43 -10.44
N GLU A 105 4.14 22.17 -10.76
CA GLU A 105 3.82 21.54 -12.04
C GLU A 105 3.30 20.11 -11.84
N ALA A 106 2.75 19.52 -12.90
CA ALA A 106 2.34 18.13 -12.94
C ALA A 106 3.08 17.41 -14.05
N ILE A 107 3.57 16.22 -13.75
CA ILE A 107 3.98 15.20 -14.69
C ILE A 107 2.77 14.30 -14.89
N THR A 108 2.01 14.49 -15.97
CA THR A 108 0.82 13.69 -16.27
C THR A 108 1.20 12.47 -17.11
N MET A 109 0.48 11.37 -16.91
CA MET A 109 0.76 10.09 -17.55
C MET A 109 -0.53 9.47 -18.09
N ASN A 110 -0.45 8.92 -19.31
CA ASN A 110 -1.58 8.23 -19.93
C ASN A 110 -1.62 6.75 -19.52
N VAL A 111 -1.90 6.50 -18.25
CA VAL A 111 -2.06 5.16 -17.66
C VAL A 111 -3.41 5.06 -16.93
N GLN A 112 -3.78 3.85 -16.51
CA GLN A 112 -5.07 3.57 -15.88
C GLN A 112 -5.29 4.36 -14.57
N ALA A 113 -4.25 4.53 -13.77
CA ALA A 113 -4.27 5.27 -12.52
C ALA A 113 -2.86 5.77 -12.16
N GLY A 114 -2.80 6.78 -11.31
CA GLY A 114 -1.56 7.37 -10.82
C GLY A 114 -0.65 6.36 -10.12
N PRO A 115 0.66 6.66 -10.02
CA PRO A 115 1.61 5.76 -9.35
C PRO A 115 1.15 5.43 -7.94
N ARG A 116 1.34 4.18 -7.51
CA ARG A 116 1.06 3.78 -6.13
C ARG A 116 2.19 4.15 -5.20
N GLY A 117 3.42 4.05 -5.68
CA GLY A 117 4.59 4.52 -4.99
C GLY A 117 5.55 5.24 -5.90
N ILE A 118 6.28 6.20 -5.31
CA ILE A 118 7.28 7.00 -6.00
C ILE A 118 8.50 7.18 -5.12
N THR A 119 9.69 7.06 -5.74
CA THR A 119 10.96 7.39 -5.10
C THR A 119 11.80 8.21 -6.05
N TRP A 120 12.35 9.30 -5.56
CA TRP A 120 13.39 10.02 -6.28
C TRP A 120 14.74 9.35 -6.01
N HIS A 121 15.51 9.12 -7.07
CA HIS A 121 16.85 8.57 -6.98
C HIS A 121 17.70 9.07 -8.15
N GLU A 122 18.84 9.69 -7.86
CA GLU A 122 19.84 10.14 -8.85
C GLU A 122 19.24 10.92 -10.04
N GLY A 123 18.40 11.92 -9.75
CA GLY A 123 17.80 12.79 -10.78
C GLY A 123 16.62 12.18 -11.55
N ALA A 124 16.16 10.97 -11.18
CA ALA A 124 15.00 10.32 -11.77
C ALA A 124 13.91 10.01 -10.73
N LEU A 125 12.67 9.88 -11.22
CA LEU A 125 11.56 9.33 -10.47
C LEU A 125 11.37 7.86 -10.85
N TYR A 126 11.40 7.00 -9.84
CA TYR A 126 11.04 5.59 -9.94
C TYR A 126 9.62 5.41 -9.44
N MET A 127 8.80 4.65 -10.18
CA MET A 127 7.36 4.59 -9.96
C MET A 127 6.87 3.14 -10.03
N ALA A 128 6.07 2.74 -9.05
CA ALA A 128 5.27 1.52 -9.12
C ALA A 128 3.88 1.85 -9.66
N LEU A 129 3.54 1.27 -10.81
CA LEU A 129 2.29 1.52 -11.51
C LEU A 129 1.44 0.26 -11.48
N LYS A 130 0.27 0.35 -10.83
CA LYS A 130 -0.72 -0.73 -10.94
C LYS A 130 -1.20 -0.78 -12.39
N GLY A 131 -1.08 -1.94 -13.01
CA GLY A 131 -1.66 -2.20 -14.31
C GLY A 131 -2.81 -3.17 -14.22
N GLY A 132 -3.27 -3.61 -15.41
CA GLY A 132 -4.30 -4.65 -15.53
C GLY A 132 -3.75 -6.00 -15.10
N TYR A 133 -3.41 -6.87 -16.03
CA TYR A 133 -2.84 -8.19 -15.68
C TYR A 133 -1.41 -8.13 -15.10
N HIS A 134 -0.66 -7.07 -15.39
CA HIS A 134 0.69 -6.89 -14.87
C HIS A 134 0.89 -5.47 -14.36
N MET A 135 1.61 -5.32 -13.25
CA MET A 135 2.10 -4.03 -12.79
C MET A 135 3.41 -3.67 -13.48
N GLN A 136 3.81 -2.41 -13.38
CA GLN A 136 5.05 -1.93 -13.99
C GLN A 136 5.91 -1.16 -12.98
N ILE A 137 7.23 -1.36 -13.06
CA ILE A 137 8.21 -0.44 -12.49
C ILE A 137 8.73 0.44 -13.63
N ALA A 138 8.60 1.76 -13.47
CA ALA A 138 9.00 2.74 -14.46
C ALA A 138 10.01 3.73 -13.89
N ARG A 139 10.93 4.22 -14.74
CA ARG A 139 11.87 5.30 -14.44
C ARG A 139 11.59 6.48 -15.35
N TYR A 140 11.43 7.66 -14.77
CA TYR A 140 11.30 8.92 -15.49
C TYR A 140 12.49 9.83 -15.17
N ASP A 141 13.34 10.08 -16.16
CA ASP A 141 14.48 10.97 -16.04
C ASP A 141 14.02 12.43 -16.05
N LEU A 142 14.29 13.18 -14.98
CA LEU A 142 13.80 14.55 -14.87
C LEU A 142 14.56 15.52 -15.79
N GLY A 143 15.81 15.20 -16.13
CA GLY A 143 16.71 16.02 -16.94
C GLY A 143 16.47 15.84 -18.45
N THR A 144 16.37 14.59 -18.91
CA THR A 144 16.10 14.29 -20.33
C THR A 144 14.61 14.27 -20.66
N GLY A 145 13.75 14.04 -19.66
CA GLY A 145 12.32 13.80 -19.87
C GLY A 145 12.01 12.41 -20.44
N GLU A 146 12.97 11.49 -20.44
CA GLU A 146 12.79 10.13 -20.92
C GLU A 146 12.06 9.26 -19.89
N LEU A 147 11.06 8.51 -20.36
CA LEU A 147 10.39 7.46 -19.59
C LEU A 147 10.84 6.09 -20.10
N LYS A 148 11.23 5.22 -19.18
CA LYS A 148 11.53 3.81 -19.46
C LYS A 148 10.75 2.89 -18.54
N ILE A 149 10.14 1.85 -19.11
CA ILE A 149 9.62 0.72 -18.33
C ILE A 149 10.80 -0.20 -18.02
N LEU A 150 11.04 -0.46 -16.74
CA LEU A 150 12.13 -1.31 -16.27
C LEU A 150 11.70 -2.76 -16.12
N ILE A 151 10.49 -2.98 -15.57
CA ILE A 151 9.91 -4.30 -15.30
C ILE A 151 8.41 -4.23 -15.60
N ASP A 152 7.86 -5.20 -16.34
CA ASP A 152 6.43 -5.27 -16.70
C ASP A 152 5.82 -6.68 -16.72
N GLU A 153 6.53 -7.66 -16.16
CA GLU A 153 6.12 -9.08 -16.13
C GLU A 153 5.49 -9.48 -14.76
N LEU A 154 5.36 -8.55 -13.81
CA LEU A 154 4.85 -8.79 -12.45
C LEU A 154 3.32 -8.95 -12.43
N PRO A 155 2.74 -10.10 -12.03
CA PRO A 155 1.30 -10.34 -12.09
C PRO A 155 0.52 -9.39 -11.18
N SER A 156 -0.63 -8.89 -11.65
CA SER A 156 -1.47 -7.86 -11.00
C SER A 156 -2.95 -8.12 -11.35
N GLY A 157 -3.81 -7.12 -11.13
CA GLY A 157 -5.17 -7.09 -11.69
C GLY A 157 -6.26 -7.45 -10.71
N GLY A 158 -5.91 -7.54 -9.43
CA GLY A 158 -6.87 -7.74 -8.36
C GLY A 158 -6.82 -6.66 -7.30
N TRP A 159 -7.09 -7.08 -6.07
CA TRP A 159 -7.50 -6.21 -4.99
C TRP A 159 -6.39 -5.29 -4.49
N HIS A 160 -5.21 -5.84 -4.21
CA HIS A 160 -4.16 -5.13 -3.51
C HIS A 160 -3.22 -4.36 -4.46
N GLU A 161 -2.39 -3.52 -3.85
CA GLU A 161 -1.66 -2.46 -4.52
C GLU A 161 -0.16 -2.75 -4.58
N PRO A 162 0.55 -2.26 -5.62
CA PRO A 162 2.00 -2.28 -5.66
C PRO A 162 2.66 -1.49 -4.51
N GLY A 163 3.72 -2.08 -3.95
CA GLY A 163 4.61 -1.49 -2.95
C GLY A 163 5.94 -1.01 -3.55
N GLY A 164 6.60 -0.08 -2.87
CA GLY A 164 7.85 0.54 -3.36
C GLY A 164 7.64 1.36 -4.65
N PRO A 165 8.67 1.51 -5.51
CA PRO A 165 10.04 1.07 -5.29
C PRO A 165 10.74 1.93 -4.21
N ILE A 166 11.70 1.36 -3.48
CA ILE A 166 12.63 2.06 -2.59
C ILE A 166 14.08 1.63 -2.90
N PHE A 167 15.06 2.40 -2.44
CA PHE A 167 16.48 2.09 -2.62
C PHE A 167 17.17 1.84 -1.28
N GLY A 168 18.02 0.82 -1.24
CA GLY A 168 18.85 0.51 -0.08
C GLY A 168 20.25 1.14 -0.15
N PRO A 169 20.97 1.16 0.99
CA PRO A 169 22.37 1.58 1.04
C PRO A 169 23.31 0.65 0.24
N ASP A 170 22.82 -0.53 -0.13
CA ASP A 170 23.47 -1.49 -1.02
C ASP A 170 23.36 -1.11 -2.51
N GLY A 171 22.66 -0.02 -2.85
CA GLY A 171 22.44 0.44 -4.21
C GLY A 171 21.38 -0.38 -4.97
N MET A 172 20.63 -1.24 -4.29
CA MET A 172 19.61 -2.08 -4.90
C MET A 172 18.23 -1.42 -4.82
N MET A 173 17.37 -1.72 -5.80
CA MET A 173 15.98 -1.31 -5.83
C MET A 173 15.10 -2.41 -5.26
N TYR A 174 14.22 -2.09 -4.31
CA TYR A 174 13.29 -3.00 -3.66
C TYR A 174 11.85 -2.62 -4.01
N PHE A 175 11.01 -3.59 -4.31
CA PHE A 175 9.61 -3.37 -4.67
C PHE A 175 8.76 -4.59 -4.34
N GLY A 176 7.44 -4.42 -4.30
CA GLY A 176 6.52 -5.50 -3.97
C GLY A 176 5.19 -5.37 -4.68
N ASN A 177 4.40 -6.43 -4.63
CA ASN A 177 3.04 -6.43 -5.14
C ASN A 177 2.12 -7.29 -4.28
N GLY A 178 0.93 -6.78 -4.01
CA GLY A 178 -0.09 -7.50 -3.24
C GLY A 178 -0.78 -8.61 -4.01
N SER A 179 -1.66 -9.31 -3.31
CA SER A 179 -2.48 -10.37 -3.86
C SER A 179 -3.55 -9.84 -4.82
N VAL A 180 -3.92 -10.68 -5.80
CA VAL A 180 -5.12 -10.48 -6.61
C VAL A 180 -6.36 -10.71 -5.76
N SER A 181 -6.38 -11.76 -4.95
CA SER A 181 -7.50 -12.09 -4.08
C SER A 181 -7.47 -11.35 -2.74
N GLN A 182 -8.63 -11.11 -2.13
CA GLN A 182 -8.67 -10.57 -0.76
C GLN A 182 -8.17 -11.59 0.28
N GLN A 183 -8.44 -12.89 0.06
CA GLN A 183 -8.34 -13.93 1.08
C GLN A 183 -7.83 -15.25 0.49
N GLY A 184 -6.95 -15.23 -0.51
CA GLY A 184 -6.38 -16.42 -1.15
C GLY A 184 -7.19 -17.03 -2.30
N VAL A 185 -8.44 -16.59 -2.48
CA VAL A 185 -9.32 -17.04 -3.57
C VAL A 185 -9.96 -15.84 -4.24
N THR A 186 -9.98 -15.81 -5.57
CA THR A 186 -10.68 -14.76 -6.31
C THR A 186 -12.18 -14.90 -6.07
N LEU A 187 -12.82 -13.87 -5.49
CA LEU A 187 -14.20 -13.93 -5.01
C LEU A 187 -15.00 -12.68 -5.44
N PRO A 188 -16.34 -12.71 -5.39
CA PRO A 188 -17.19 -11.63 -5.88
C PRO A 188 -16.91 -10.27 -5.23
N ALA A 189 -16.46 -10.26 -3.98
CA ALA A 189 -16.04 -9.03 -3.31
C ALA A 189 -14.92 -8.30 -4.07
N GLY A 190 -14.07 -9.01 -4.81
CA GLY A 190 -13.03 -8.45 -5.68
C GLY A 190 -13.53 -7.98 -7.05
N PHE A 191 -14.76 -8.31 -7.45
CA PHE A 191 -15.40 -7.87 -8.71
C PHE A 191 -16.01 -6.47 -8.61
N THR A 192 -15.37 -5.58 -7.86
CA THR A 192 -15.76 -4.16 -7.83
C THR A 192 -15.39 -3.48 -9.14
N VAL A 193 -14.14 -3.65 -9.63
CA VAL A 193 -13.64 -3.07 -10.89
C VAL A 193 -12.49 -3.86 -11.52
N ASP A 194 -11.37 -4.06 -10.83
CA ASP A 194 -10.15 -4.59 -11.47
C ASP A 194 -10.35 -6.04 -11.94
N LEU A 195 -10.87 -6.92 -11.07
CA LEU A 195 -11.16 -8.30 -11.46
C LEU A 195 -12.29 -8.40 -12.49
N ALA A 196 -13.21 -7.43 -12.53
CA ALA A 196 -14.25 -7.36 -13.57
C ALA A 196 -13.66 -7.01 -14.96
N LYS A 197 -12.61 -6.19 -15.00
CA LYS A 197 -11.85 -5.88 -16.23
C LYS A 197 -10.84 -6.97 -16.58
N HIS A 198 -10.39 -7.73 -15.58
CA HIS A 198 -9.34 -8.75 -15.70
C HIS A 198 -9.82 -10.11 -15.15
N PRO A 199 -10.86 -10.72 -15.73
CA PRO A 199 -11.56 -11.89 -15.14
C PRO A 199 -10.69 -13.15 -15.02
N PHE A 200 -9.51 -13.16 -15.64
CA PHE A 200 -8.53 -14.25 -15.53
C PHE A 200 -7.40 -13.97 -14.54
N ALA A 201 -7.35 -12.79 -13.92
CA ALA A 201 -6.35 -12.49 -12.90
C ALA A 201 -6.54 -13.43 -11.71
N HIS A 202 -5.44 -13.95 -11.18
CA HIS A 202 -5.39 -14.83 -10.02
C HIS A 202 -4.01 -14.72 -9.39
N ASP A 203 -3.91 -15.09 -8.12
CA ASP A 203 -2.62 -15.15 -7.44
C ASP A 203 -1.73 -16.22 -8.06
N VAL A 204 -0.45 -15.90 -8.19
CA VAL A 204 0.63 -16.84 -8.56
C VAL A 204 1.51 -17.04 -7.32
N PRO A 205 1.84 -18.27 -6.89
CA PRO A 205 2.70 -18.50 -5.72
C PRO A 205 4.19 -18.32 -6.05
N GLY A 206 5.02 -18.01 -5.04
CA GLY A 206 6.47 -17.87 -5.20
C GLY A 206 7.26 -19.18 -5.10
N GLN A 207 6.63 -20.24 -4.63
CA GLN A 207 7.16 -21.61 -4.57
C GLN A 207 6.07 -22.59 -4.98
N ASP A 208 6.47 -23.81 -5.32
CA ASP A 208 5.52 -24.89 -5.58
C ASP A 208 4.66 -25.14 -4.33
N VAL A 209 3.35 -25.21 -4.52
CA VAL A 209 2.40 -25.53 -3.45
C VAL A 209 1.46 -26.65 -3.84
N THR A 210 1.11 -27.48 -2.86
CA THR A 210 0.10 -28.53 -3.02
C THR A 210 -1.21 -28.09 -2.37
N LEU A 211 -2.32 -28.20 -3.11
CA LEU A 211 -3.63 -27.71 -2.68
C LEU A 211 -4.43 -28.78 -1.95
N THR A 212 -5.16 -28.38 -0.91
CA THR A 212 -6.07 -29.27 -0.16
C THR A 212 -7.27 -29.75 -0.98
N GLY A 213 -7.60 -29.01 -2.06
CA GLY A 213 -8.83 -29.18 -2.83
C GLY A 213 -10.04 -28.44 -2.25
N ASN A 214 -9.85 -27.70 -1.15
CA ASN A 214 -10.87 -26.82 -0.61
C ASN A 214 -11.11 -25.67 -1.60
N ASN A 215 -12.35 -25.58 -2.07
CA ASN A 215 -12.80 -24.55 -3.00
C ASN A 215 -13.86 -23.68 -2.31
N VAL A 216 -13.91 -22.41 -2.67
CA VAL A 216 -14.92 -21.49 -2.15
C VAL A 216 -16.07 -21.40 -3.14
N ARG A 217 -17.29 -21.61 -2.64
CA ARG A 217 -18.52 -21.52 -3.43
C ARG A 217 -19.15 -20.15 -3.27
N SER A 218 -19.32 -19.41 -4.36
CA SER A 218 -19.86 -18.05 -4.35
C SER A 218 -20.81 -17.80 -5.53
N ARG A 219 -21.62 -16.73 -5.46
CA ARG A 219 -22.42 -16.29 -6.61
C ARG A 219 -21.48 -15.85 -7.73
N ASP A 220 -21.82 -16.18 -8.97
CA ASP A 220 -21.11 -15.67 -10.15
C ASP A 220 -21.56 -14.23 -10.48
N PRO A 221 -20.69 -13.21 -10.32
CA PRO A 221 -21.04 -11.82 -10.59
C PRO A 221 -21.06 -11.49 -12.09
N ARG A 222 -20.62 -12.40 -12.97
CA ARG A 222 -20.55 -12.21 -14.43
C ARG A 222 -21.88 -12.49 -15.14
N VAL A 223 -22.84 -13.09 -14.44
CA VAL A 223 -24.15 -13.47 -14.98
C VAL A 223 -25.29 -12.80 -14.19
N PRO A 224 -26.42 -12.47 -14.85
CA PRO A 224 -27.51 -11.75 -14.20
C PRO A 224 -28.26 -12.60 -13.17
N TYR A 225 -28.23 -13.92 -13.30
CA TYR A 225 -28.92 -14.87 -12.42
C TYR A 225 -28.02 -15.33 -11.26
N PRO A 226 -28.59 -15.75 -10.12
CA PRO A 226 -27.82 -16.13 -8.93
C PRO A 226 -27.25 -17.56 -9.04
N TYR A 227 -26.54 -17.86 -10.14
CA TYR A 227 -25.82 -19.12 -10.25
C TYR A 227 -24.63 -19.14 -9.30
N MET A 228 -24.40 -20.28 -8.69
CA MET A 228 -23.24 -20.52 -7.84
C MET A 228 -22.12 -21.14 -8.67
N THR A 229 -20.89 -20.76 -8.37
CA THR A 229 -19.67 -21.36 -8.94
C THR A 229 -18.67 -21.66 -7.83
N GLU A 230 -17.70 -22.51 -8.13
CA GLU A 230 -16.60 -22.86 -7.22
C GLU A 230 -15.30 -22.29 -7.77
N THR A 231 -14.50 -21.72 -6.88
CA THR A 231 -13.18 -21.18 -7.21
C THR A 231 -12.15 -21.75 -6.25
N GLY A 232 -11.04 -22.25 -6.80
CA GLY A 232 -9.90 -22.71 -6.03
C GLY A 232 -8.85 -21.62 -5.78
N PRO A 233 -7.95 -21.83 -4.81
CA PRO A 233 -6.79 -20.97 -4.61
C PRO A 233 -5.89 -20.93 -5.85
N PHE A 234 -5.28 -19.78 -6.12
CA PHE A 234 -4.40 -19.55 -7.28
C PHE A 234 -5.05 -19.90 -8.63
N LYS A 235 -6.38 -19.77 -8.74
CA LYS A 235 -7.13 -20.00 -9.97
C LYS A 235 -7.96 -18.77 -10.36
N PRO A 236 -8.20 -18.56 -11.66
CA PRO A 236 -9.23 -17.63 -12.13
C PRO A 236 -10.60 -17.94 -11.54
N PHE A 237 -11.40 -16.90 -11.35
CA PHE A 237 -12.75 -17.03 -10.81
C PHE A 237 -13.62 -18.05 -11.58
N GLY A 238 -14.25 -18.95 -10.84
CA GLY A 238 -15.08 -20.03 -11.36
C GLY A 238 -14.30 -21.25 -11.85
N THR A 239 -13.02 -21.36 -11.51
CA THR A 239 -12.19 -22.54 -11.78
C THR A 239 -11.85 -23.24 -10.46
N PRO A 240 -12.37 -24.45 -10.18
CA PRO A 240 -12.07 -25.19 -8.97
C PRO A 240 -10.67 -25.81 -9.04
N ALA A 241 -10.02 -25.93 -7.87
CA ALA A 241 -8.82 -26.73 -7.66
C ALA A 241 -9.18 -28.17 -7.27
N LYS A 242 -8.23 -29.09 -7.45
CA LYS A 242 -8.34 -30.48 -7.00
C LYS A 242 -7.44 -30.74 -5.79
N LYS A 243 -7.84 -31.69 -4.94
CA LYS A 243 -6.98 -32.19 -3.86
C LYS A 243 -5.69 -32.77 -4.43
N GLY A 244 -4.55 -32.41 -3.85
CA GLY A 244 -3.23 -32.83 -4.30
C GLY A 244 -2.76 -32.16 -5.60
N GLU A 245 -3.51 -31.17 -6.11
CA GLU A 245 -3.06 -30.38 -7.25
C GLU A 245 -1.85 -29.55 -6.86
N VAL A 246 -0.79 -29.60 -7.68
CA VAL A 246 0.41 -28.79 -7.50
C VAL A 246 0.33 -27.55 -8.39
N ILE A 247 0.40 -26.37 -7.77
CA ILE A 247 0.59 -25.09 -8.48
C ILE A 247 2.06 -24.77 -8.46
N LYS A 248 2.63 -24.49 -9.63
CA LYS A 248 4.07 -24.19 -9.76
C LYS A 248 4.35 -22.77 -9.29
N GLY A 249 5.43 -22.61 -8.54
CA GLY A 249 5.93 -21.31 -8.14
C GLY A 249 6.60 -20.58 -9.30
N GLU A 250 6.52 -19.24 -9.30
CA GLU A 250 7.20 -18.40 -10.29
C GLU A 250 8.00 -17.27 -9.62
N LEU A 251 9.06 -16.80 -10.29
CA LEU A 251 9.83 -15.64 -9.85
C LEU A 251 8.92 -14.41 -9.74
N PHE A 252 8.13 -14.15 -10.78
CA PHE A 252 7.13 -13.09 -10.79
C PHE A 252 5.78 -13.65 -10.29
N CYS A 253 5.64 -13.65 -8.98
CA CYS A 253 4.47 -14.10 -8.25
C CYS A 253 3.66 -12.92 -7.66
N ASN A 254 2.61 -13.21 -6.90
CA ASN A 254 1.85 -12.22 -6.11
C ASN A 254 2.19 -12.32 -4.63
N SER A 255 1.73 -11.35 -3.84
CA SER A 255 1.92 -11.32 -2.39
C SER A 255 3.40 -11.36 -2.02
N ALA A 256 4.21 -10.57 -2.72
CA ALA A 256 5.65 -10.81 -2.82
C ALA A 256 6.48 -9.53 -2.86
N VAL A 257 7.75 -9.70 -2.50
CA VAL A 257 8.77 -8.66 -2.40
C VAL A 257 10.03 -9.12 -3.13
N TRP A 258 10.55 -8.23 -3.97
CA TRP A 258 11.73 -8.46 -4.78
C TRP A 258 12.80 -7.39 -4.53
N ARG A 259 14.01 -7.68 -4.98
CA ARG A 259 15.02 -6.68 -5.29
C ARG A 259 15.57 -6.85 -6.70
N SER A 260 16.08 -5.77 -7.29
CA SER A 260 16.74 -5.76 -8.59
C SER A 260 17.79 -4.66 -8.65
N ARG A 261 18.61 -4.64 -9.70
CA ARG A 261 19.41 -3.46 -10.02
C ARG A 261 18.50 -2.26 -10.33
N PRO A 262 19.02 -1.01 -10.21
CA PRO A 262 18.27 0.20 -10.54
C PRO A 262 17.78 0.29 -12.00
N ASP A 263 18.32 -0.51 -12.91
CA ASP A 263 17.87 -0.57 -14.32
C ASP A 263 16.79 -1.63 -14.57
N GLY A 264 16.36 -2.33 -13.53
CA GLY A 264 15.36 -3.41 -13.58
C GLY A 264 15.92 -4.80 -13.90
N SER A 265 17.23 -4.93 -14.11
CA SER A 265 17.86 -6.23 -14.38
C SER A 265 18.13 -7.04 -13.10
N ASP A 266 18.39 -8.33 -13.29
CA ASP A 266 18.77 -9.28 -12.24
C ASP A 266 17.79 -9.29 -11.04
N VAL A 267 16.51 -9.57 -11.32
CA VAL A 267 15.48 -9.61 -10.26
C VAL A 267 15.62 -10.86 -9.38
N GLU A 268 15.59 -10.68 -8.06
CA GLU A 268 15.54 -11.74 -7.05
C GLU A 268 14.24 -11.66 -6.25
N LEU A 269 13.56 -12.80 -6.08
CA LEU A 269 12.44 -12.93 -5.14
C LEU A 269 12.99 -13.12 -3.73
N LEU A 270 12.75 -12.13 -2.87
CA LEU A 270 13.20 -12.17 -1.47
C LEU A 270 12.20 -12.92 -0.60
N ALA A 271 10.92 -12.65 -0.80
CA ALA A 271 9.85 -13.20 0.00
C ALA A 271 8.51 -13.22 -0.75
N TRP A 272 7.64 -14.15 -0.36
CA TRP A 272 6.25 -14.20 -0.77
C TRP A 272 5.32 -14.60 0.39
N GLY A 273 4.01 -14.64 0.15
CA GLY A 273 3.03 -14.85 1.22
C GLY A 273 2.84 -13.64 2.14
N ILE A 274 3.19 -12.44 1.67
CA ILE A 274 2.88 -11.15 2.32
C ILE A 274 1.66 -10.59 1.59
N ARG A 275 0.48 -10.55 2.23
CA ARG A 275 -0.81 -10.30 1.54
C ARG A 275 -0.82 -8.99 0.75
N ASN A 276 -0.38 -7.90 1.39
CA ASN A 276 -0.31 -6.57 0.79
C ASN A 276 0.96 -5.84 1.25
N PRO A 277 2.12 -6.06 0.60
CA PRO A 277 3.39 -5.42 0.92
C PRO A 277 3.42 -3.95 0.45
N PHE A 278 2.47 -3.13 0.92
CA PHE A 278 2.24 -1.78 0.40
C PHE A 278 3.27 -0.77 0.91
N GLY A 279 3.64 -0.87 2.18
CA GLY A 279 4.70 -0.08 2.81
C GLY A 279 6.01 -0.86 2.88
N MET A 280 7.13 -0.17 2.61
CA MET A 280 8.48 -0.72 2.72
C MET A 280 9.44 0.36 3.21
N ALA A 281 10.36 0.01 4.11
CA ALA A 281 11.44 0.90 4.53
C ALA A 281 12.70 0.11 4.87
N LEU A 282 13.85 0.74 4.63
CA LEU A 282 15.16 0.22 5.02
C LEU A 282 15.73 1.09 6.15
N ASN A 283 16.22 0.46 7.21
CA ASN A 283 16.95 1.17 8.26
C ASN A 283 18.40 1.50 7.81
N ASP A 284 19.17 2.17 8.66
CA ASP A 284 20.55 2.56 8.36
C ASP A 284 21.49 1.36 8.17
N ALA A 285 21.13 0.19 8.70
CA ALA A 285 21.86 -1.06 8.50
C ALA A 285 21.50 -1.77 7.18
N GLY A 286 20.54 -1.26 6.42
CA GLY A 286 20.05 -1.90 5.20
C GLY A 286 19.11 -3.08 5.43
N GLU A 287 18.53 -3.21 6.63
CA GLU A 287 17.51 -4.22 6.91
C GLU A 287 16.15 -3.77 6.38
N LEU A 288 15.45 -4.69 5.70
CA LEU A 288 14.18 -4.41 5.04
C LEU A 288 12.99 -4.76 5.93
N TYR A 289 12.14 -3.75 6.16
CA TYR A 289 10.87 -3.88 6.88
C TYR A 289 9.70 -3.64 5.92
N VAL A 290 8.67 -4.50 6.00
CA VAL A 290 7.52 -4.49 5.07
C VAL A 290 6.22 -4.57 5.87
N ALA A 291 5.32 -3.63 5.61
CA ALA A 291 3.99 -3.60 6.21
C ALA A 291 3.08 -4.55 5.46
N ASP A 292 2.16 -5.20 6.17
CA ASP A 292 1.21 -6.15 5.60
C ASP A 292 -0.15 -6.06 6.29
N ASN A 293 -1.22 -5.90 5.49
CA ASN A 293 -2.57 -5.70 6.00
C ASN A 293 -3.30 -7.03 6.22
N ASP A 294 -4.17 -7.02 7.22
CA ASP A 294 -4.96 -8.14 7.71
C ASP A 294 -5.97 -8.75 6.74
N PHE A 295 -6.36 -9.99 7.02
CA PHE A 295 -7.53 -10.61 6.38
C PHE A 295 -8.83 -9.90 6.82
N GLU A 296 -9.88 -10.04 6.02
CA GLU A 296 -11.17 -9.37 6.25
C GLU A 296 -12.20 -10.30 6.92
N GLU A 297 -13.06 -9.78 7.80
CA GLU A 297 -14.15 -10.54 8.42
C GLU A 297 -15.47 -10.42 7.61
N LYS A 298 -15.43 -10.93 6.37
CA LYS A 298 -16.56 -10.90 5.43
C LYS A 298 -16.42 -11.90 4.28
N GLY A 299 -17.55 -12.15 3.62
CA GLY A 299 -17.61 -12.90 2.36
C GLY A 299 -17.60 -14.41 2.56
N GLU A 300 -17.33 -15.12 1.47
CA GLU A 300 -17.39 -16.59 1.39
C GLU A 300 -16.12 -17.29 1.91
N ARG A 301 -15.09 -16.52 2.28
CA ARG A 301 -13.93 -16.96 3.05
C ARG A 301 -13.51 -15.82 3.98
N ALA A 302 -13.97 -15.85 5.22
CA ALA A 302 -13.81 -14.82 6.23
C ALA A 302 -12.88 -15.29 7.35
N ILE A 303 -12.06 -14.35 7.84
CA ILE A 303 -11.11 -14.56 8.94
C ILE A 303 -11.27 -13.37 9.87
N ALA A 304 -11.40 -13.62 11.17
CA ALA A 304 -11.49 -12.57 12.19
C ALA A 304 -10.16 -12.34 12.89
N HIS A 305 -9.99 -11.14 13.45
CA HIS A 305 -8.91 -10.81 14.38
C HIS A 305 -7.49 -11.14 13.89
N ASP A 306 -7.27 -11.10 12.57
CA ASP A 306 -5.93 -11.11 12.02
C ASP A 306 -5.30 -9.74 12.28
N PRO A 307 -4.13 -9.62 12.94
CA PRO A 307 -3.53 -8.32 13.20
C PRO A 307 -2.82 -7.77 11.96
N ASP A 308 -2.92 -6.47 11.69
CA ASP A 308 -1.97 -5.79 10.79
C ASP A 308 -0.55 -5.94 11.34
N ARG A 309 0.48 -5.93 10.48
CA ARG A 309 1.83 -6.30 10.93
C ARG A 309 2.96 -5.68 10.13
N ILE A 310 4.15 -5.74 10.72
CA ILE A 310 5.42 -5.41 10.06
C ILE A 310 6.32 -6.64 10.08
N TRP A 311 6.77 -7.06 8.90
CA TRP A 311 7.71 -8.14 8.70
C TRP A 311 9.14 -7.61 8.56
N HIS A 312 10.11 -8.32 9.14
CA HIS A 312 11.52 -8.15 8.80
C HIS A 312 11.92 -9.19 7.73
N VAL A 313 12.17 -8.72 6.51
CA VAL A 313 12.56 -9.55 5.36
C VAL A 313 14.06 -9.85 5.40
N LYS A 314 14.45 -10.81 6.24
CA LYS A 314 15.86 -11.18 6.49
C LYS A 314 16.65 -11.55 5.23
N ASN A 315 15.97 -12.05 4.19
CA ASN A 315 16.61 -12.35 2.90
C ASN A 315 17.23 -11.11 2.24
N ALA A 316 16.72 -9.90 2.52
CA ALA A 316 17.28 -8.66 1.99
C ALA A 316 18.72 -8.40 2.48
N SER A 317 19.07 -8.84 3.70
CA SER A 317 20.41 -8.67 4.27
C SER A 317 21.44 -9.63 3.67
N GLN A 318 21.02 -10.63 2.90
CA GLN A 318 21.95 -11.53 2.22
C GLN A 318 22.60 -10.82 1.02
N PRO A 319 23.85 -11.16 0.65
CA PRO A 319 24.48 -10.64 -0.56
C PRO A 319 23.60 -10.80 -1.80
N PHE A 320 23.65 -9.82 -2.70
CA PHE A 320 22.98 -9.92 -3.99
C PHE A 320 23.46 -11.15 -4.77
N GLY A 321 22.54 -11.93 -5.33
CA GLY A 321 22.84 -13.18 -6.03
C GLY A 321 22.80 -14.44 -5.15
N SER A 322 22.64 -14.31 -3.82
CA SER A 322 22.80 -15.45 -2.90
C SER A 322 21.49 -16.03 -2.34
N VAL A 323 20.34 -15.41 -2.60
CA VAL A 323 19.05 -15.91 -2.12
C VAL A 323 18.68 -17.17 -2.91
N LYS A 324 18.68 -18.32 -2.22
CA LYS A 324 18.36 -19.63 -2.83
C LYS A 324 16.88 -19.95 -2.79
N GLU A 325 16.24 -19.61 -1.68
CA GLU A 325 14.81 -19.84 -1.44
C GLU A 325 14.20 -18.57 -0.87
N PRO A 326 13.03 -18.13 -1.38
CA PRO A 326 12.34 -16.97 -0.83
C PRO A 326 11.73 -17.32 0.54
N ALA A 327 11.69 -16.33 1.43
CA ALA A 327 10.95 -16.47 2.69
C ALA A 327 9.44 -16.52 2.42
N TRP A 328 8.68 -17.31 3.20
CA TRP A 328 7.22 -17.37 3.10
C TRP A 328 6.56 -16.83 4.37
N TYR A 329 5.70 -15.82 4.24
CA TYR A 329 5.11 -15.09 5.37
C TYR A 329 3.66 -15.47 5.71
N GLY A 330 3.09 -16.48 5.04
CA GLY A 330 1.90 -17.16 5.53
C GLY A 330 0.64 -17.02 4.68
N PHE A 331 0.48 -15.95 3.90
CA PHE A 331 -0.68 -15.83 3.00
C PHE A 331 -0.69 -17.02 2.01
N PRO A 332 -1.83 -17.71 1.83
CA PRO A 332 -3.18 -17.32 2.24
C PRO A 332 -3.77 -17.98 3.51
N ASP A 333 -2.97 -18.73 4.28
CA ASP A 333 -3.48 -19.65 5.32
C ASP A 333 -3.00 -19.38 6.74
N ILE A 334 -2.01 -18.52 6.94
CA ILE A 334 -1.47 -18.16 8.26
C ILE A 334 -1.68 -16.67 8.51
N CYS A 335 -2.22 -16.35 9.70
CA CYS A 335 -2.43 -15.00 10.21
C CYS A 335 -1.11 -14.40 10.75
N GLY A 336 -1.10 -13.09 10.99
CA GLY A 336 0.09 -12.35 11.41
C GLY A 336 0.70 -12.81 12.72
N ASP A 337 -0.13 -13.37 13.61
CA ASP A 337 0.29 -13.94 14.89
C ASP A 337 0.84 -15.38 14.78
N GLY A 338 0.90 -15.93 13.56
CA GLY A 338 1.41 -17.27 13.27
C GLY A 338 0.39 -18.39 13.41
N LEU A 339 -0.87 -18.09 13.74
CA LEU A 339 -1.94 -19.09 13.81
C LEU A 339 -2.59 -19.29 12.44
N PRO A 340 -3.10 -20.51 12.15
CA PRO A 340 -3.81 -20.76 10.90
C PRO A 340 -5.16 -20.03 10.87
N VAL A 341 -5.61 -19.66 9.67
CA VAL A 341 -6.88 -18.92 9.46
C VAL A 341 -8.13 -19.61 10.01
N ASN A 342 -8.08 -20.92 10.26
CA ASN A 342 -9.17 -21.71 10.83
C ASN A 342 -9.00 -22.00 12.33
N HIS A 343 -8.03 -21.37 12.99
CA HIS A 343 -7.85 -21.42 14.43
C HIS A 343 -9.07 -20.79 15.14
N GLU A 344 -9.38 -21.25 16.36
CA GLU A 344 -10.56 -20.78 17.12
C GLU A 344 -10.60 -19.26 17.34
N LYS A 345 -9.42 -18.62 17.43
CA LYS A 345 -9.27 -17.16 17.55
C LYS A 345 -9.65 -16.38 16.30
N HIS A 346 -9.64 -17.03 15.14
CA HIS A 346 -9.89 -16.39 13.85
C HIS A 346 -11.25 -16.76 13.26
N LEU A 347 -12.09 -17.45 14.04
CA LEU A 347 -13.45 -17.77 13.62
C LEU A 347 -14.28 -16.49 13.46
N PRO A 348 -14.83 -16.24 12.27
CA PRO A 348 -15.59 -15.02 12.01
C PRO A 348 -16.98 -15.08 12.62
N SER A 349 -17.42 -13.94 13.15
CA SER A 349 -18.82 -13.65 13.47
C SER A 349 -19.63 -13.25 12.23
N ARG A 350 -18.95 -12.82 11.15
CA ARG A 350 -19.56 -12.49 9.85
C ARG A 350 -18.85 -13.15 8.67
N GLY A 351 -19.61 -13.82 7.82
CA GLY A 351 -19.11 -14.51 6.63
C GLY A 351 -18.97 -16.01 6.87
N THR A 352 -18.32 -16.70 5.93
CA THR A 352 -18.07 -18.15 6.04
C THR A 352 -16.65 -18.38 6.57
N PRO A 353 -16.48 -19.13 7.69
CA PRO A 353 -15.14 -19.42 8.22
C PRO A 353 -14.20 -20.01 7.17
N ALA A 354 -12.96 -19.55 7.17
CA ALA A 354 -11.96 -20.03 6.23
C ALA A 354 -11.55 -21.49 6.50
N GLU A 355 -11.33 -22.22 5.41
CA GLU A 355 -10.62 -23.50 5.42
C GLU A 355 -9.19 -23.30 4.87
N LEU A 356 -8.29 -24.22 5.23
CA LEU A 356 -6.93 -24.24 4.73
C LEU A 356 -6.90 -24.59 3.24
N LEU A 357 -6.11 -23.86 2.48
CA LEU A 357 -5.96 -23.98 1.03
C LEU A 357 -4.70 -24.80 0.66
N LEU A 358 -3.67 -24.76 1.50
CA LEU A 358 -2.39 -25.43 1.31
C LEU A 358 -2.32 -26.72 2.15
N GLU A 359 -1.98 -27.84 1.50
CA GLU A 359 -1.81 -29.15 2.17
C GLU A 359 -0.47 -29.21 2.92
N ASN A 360 0.59 -28.74 2.28
CA ASN A 360 1.96 -28.69 2.81
C ASN A 360 2.52 -27.29 2.57
N PRO A 361 2.20 -26.30 3.44
CA PRO A 361 2.74 -24.96 3.29
C PRO A 361 4.27 -24.95 3.44
N PRO A 362 4.97 -23.98 2.82
CA PRO A 362 6.39 -23.74 3.10
C PRO A 362 6.64 -23.46 4.59
N GLU A 363 7.91 -23.45 5.00
CA GLU A 363 8.27 -23.02 6.35
C GLU A 363 7.94 -21.53 6.53
N TRP A 364 7.21 -21.22 7.60
CA TRP A 364 6.81 -19.85 7.92
C TRP A 364 8.01 -19.05 8.44
N ALA A 365 8.28 -17.91 7.82
CA ALA A 365 9.45 -17.08 8.07
C ALA A 365 9.28 -16.05 9.21
N GLY A 366 8.13 -16.04 9.88
CA GLY A 366 7.84 -15.15 11.01
C GLY A 366 8.70 -15.40 12.25
N PRO A 367 8.36 -14.79 13.40
CA PRO A 367 7.21 -13.91 13.62
C PRO A 367 7.40 -12.50 13.03
N ALA A 368 6.31 -11.72 13.00
CA ALA A 368 6.36 -10.29 12.72
C ALA A 368 7.18 -9.57 13.79
N VAL A 369 7.84 -8.47 13.41
CA VAL A 369 8.55 -7.63 14.39
C VAL A 369 7.59 -6.76 15.19
N PHE A 370 6.41 -6.48 14.64
CA PHE A 370 5.35 -5.73 15.30
C PHE A 370 3.99 -6.19 14.80
N LEU A 371 3.02 -6.29 15.72
CA LEU A 371 1.61 -6.57 15.45
C LEU A 371 0.79 -5.38 15.94
N GLU A 372 -0.17 -4.97 15.13
CA GLU A 372 -1.10 -3.88 15.40
C GLU A 372 -2.52 -4.41 15.46
N GLN A 373 -3.43 -3.55 15.93
CA GLN A 373 -4.86 -3.77 15.85
C GLN A 373 -5.30 -4.19 14.44
N PRO A 374 -6.23 -5.17 14.32
CA PRO A 374 -6.88 -5.51 13.07
C PRO A 374 -7.45 -4.28 12.37
N HIS A 375 -7.36 -4.25 11.05
CA HIS A 375 -7.92 -3.24 10.17
C HIS A 375 -7.34 -1.83 10.36
N SER A 376 -6.23 -1.66 11.08
CA SER A 376 -5.54 -0.36 11.18
C SER A 376 -5.04 0.14 9.82
N CYS A 377 -4.81 -0.78 8.86
CA CYS A 377 -4.42 -0.51 7.48
C CYS A 377 -3.08 0.24 7.40
N MET A 378 -2.01 -0.41 7.86
CA MET A 378 -0.64 0.07 7.71
C MET A 378 -0.31 0.31 6.22
N CYS A 379 0.18 1.50 5.94
CA CYS A 379 0.56 1.95 4.61
C CYS A 379 2.06 2.24 4.55
N ARG A 380 2.47 3.33 3.89
CA ARG A 380 3.89 3.62 3.70
C ARG A 380 4.53 4.17 4.97
N MET A 381 5.85 3.99 5.02
CA MET A 381 6.64 4.17 6.23
C MET A 381 8.06 4.64 5.90
N ASP A 382 8.71 5.25 6.88
CA ASP A 382 10.10 5.68 6.77
C ASP A 382 10.79 5.71 8.14
N PHE A 383 12.10 5.48 8.16
CA PHE A 383 12.89 5.58 9.38
C PHE A 383 13.32 7.02 9.63
N SER A 384 13.27 7.47 10.88
CA SER A 384 13.95 8.70 11.27
C SER A 384 15.46 8.44 11.28
N ARG A 385 16.21 9.21 10.49
CA ARG A 385 17.68 9.07 10.35
C ARG A 385 18.47 10.18 11.03
N SER A 386 17.78 11.13 11.67
CA SER A 386 18.38 12.38 12.14
C SER A 386 18.00 12.70 13.57
N ASP A 387 19.00 13.04 14.37
CA ASP A 387 18.81 13.52 15.74
C ASP A 387 18.09 14.87 15.79
N ALA A 388 18.11 15.63 14.68
CA ALA A 388 17.43 16.93 14.59
C ALA A 388 15.90 16.77 14.70
N PHE A 389 15.32 15.77 14.03
CA PHE A 389 13.93 15.42 14.26
C PHE A 389 13.76 14.64 15.57
N GLY A 390 14.74 13.82 15.94
CA GLY A 390 14.68 12.91 17.09
C GLY A 390 14.22 11.51 16.68
N HIS A 391 14.12 10.60 17.66
CA HIS A 391 13.67 9.21 17.45
C HIS A 391 14.48 8.46 16.39
N LYS A 392 15.78 8.78 16.29
CA LYS A 392 16.67 8.20 15.28
C LYS A 392 16.69 6.66 15.40
N GLY A 393 16.54 5.98 14.27
CA GLY A 393 16.51 4.52 14.17
C GLY A 393 15.11 3.92 14.35
N GLU A 394 14.10 4.70 14.74
CA GLU A 394 12.73 4.22 14.83
C GLU A 394 11.95 4.44 13.54
N LEU A 395 10.96 3.58 13.32
CA LEU A 395 10.15 3.51 12.11
C LEU A 395 8.85 4.29 12.30
N PHE A 396 8.50 5.14 11.34
CA PHE A 396 7.21 5.85 11.33
C PHE A 396 6.31 5.21 10.29
N VAL A 397 5.09 4.86 10.65
CA VAL A 397 4.14 4.14 9.79
C VAL A 397 2.83 4.90 9.70
N ALA A 398 2.38 5.20 8.49
CA ALA A 398 1.06 5.76 8.26
C ALA A 398 0.00 4.66 8.31
N GLU A 399 -1.12 4.91 9.00
CA GLU A 399 -2.25 4.00 9.12
C GLU A 399 -3.49 4.65 8.50
N TRP A 400 -3.97 4.08 7.39
CA TRP A 400 -5.10 4.63 6.62
C TRP A 400 -6.43 4.47 7.37
N GLY A 401 -6.47 3.53 8.31
CA GLY A 401 -7.60 3.26 9.18
C GLY A 401 -8.63 2.31 8.59
N THR A 402 -9.46 1.79 9.48
CA THR A 402 -10.44 0.75 9.19
C THR A 402 -11.44 1.09 8.07
N LEU A 403 -11.98 0.03 7.49
CA LEU A 403 -13.20 0.06 6.69
C LEU A 403 -14.41 -0.44 7.48
N ALA A 404 -14.36 -0.55 8.81
CA ALA A 404 -15.53 -0.93 9.59
C ALA A 404 -16.68 0.08 9.37
N PRO A 405 -17.94 -0.36 9.24
CA PRO A 405 -18.41 -1.74 9.37
C PRO A 405 -18.43 -2.55 8.05
N LEU A 406 -17.80 -2.07 6.97
CA LEU A 406 -17.77 -2.76 5.67
C LEU A 406 -16.90 -4.02 5.70
N ASN A 407 -15.79 -4.00 6.44
CA ASN A 407 -14.80 -5.08 6.44
C ASN A 407 -14.75 -5.88 7.76
N SER A 408 -15.07 -5.23 8.87
CA SER A 408 -15.36 -5.88 10.16
C SER A 408 -16.79 -5.61 10.65
N PRO A 409 -17.43 -6.53 11.40
CA PRO A 409 -18.67 -6.28 12.10
C PRO A 409 -18.49 -5.65 13.50
N HIS A 410 -17.27 -5.56 14.02
CA HIS A 410 -17.01 -5.23 15.42
C HIS A 410 -16.97 -3.71 15.70
N PRO A 411 -17.69 -3.21 16.72
CA PRO A 411 -17.68 -1.79 17.06
C PRO A 411 -16.33 -1.24 17.53
N GLU A 412 -15.50 -2.07 18.16
CA GLU A 412 -14.15 -1.70 18.58
C GLU A 412 -13.23 -1.36 17.40
N ASP A 413 -13.48 -1.92 16.22
CA ASP A 413 -12.63 -1.67 15.05
C ASP A 413 -12.89 -0.32 14.40
N LEU A 414 -13.91 0.45 14.84
CA LEU A 414 -14.34 1.70 14.19
C LEU A 414 -13.30 2.83 14.23
N ASP A 415 -12.33 2.76 15.15
CA ASP A 415 -11.29 3.77 15.31
C ASP A 415 -9.86 3.22 15.20
N HIS A 416 -9.70 1.96 14.79
CA HIS A 416 -8.39 1.38 14.48
C HIS A 416 -7.72 2.13 13.31
N GLY A 417 -6.47 2.55 13.51
CA GLY A 417 -5.66 3.32 12.56
C GLY A 417 -5.93 4.84 12.58
N PHE A 418 -6.02 5.46 11.40
CA PHE A 418 -6.25 6.91 11.22
C PHE A 418 -5.19 7.81 11.88
N ARG A 419 -3.94 7.37 11.84
CA ARG A 419 -2.83 8.01 12.55
C ARG A 419 -1.50 7.72 11.87
N VAL A 420 -0.44 8.31 12.42
CA VAL A 420 0.93 7.84 12.22
C VAL A 420 1.41 7.28 13.54
N ILE A 421 1.97 6.07 13.54
CA ILE A 421 2.63 5.47 14.70
C ILE A 421 4.14 5.51 14.56
N ARG A 422 4.83 5.51 15.70
CA ARG A 422 6.28 5.37 15.85
C ARG A 422 6.56 4.00 16.44
N VAL A 423 7.29 3.17 15.71
CA VAL A 423 7.56 1.77 16.01
C VAL A 423 9.04 1.58 16.34
N ASP A 424 9.30 1.03 17.52
CA ASP A 424 10.60 0.45 17.88
C ASP A 424 10.60 -1.01 17.43
N VAL A 425 11.23 -1.27 16.28
CA VAL A 425 11.26 -2.59 15.64
C VAL A 425 12.12 -3.62 16.39
N GLU A 426 13.02 -3.17 17.27
CA GLU A 426 13.82 -4.06 18.11
C GLU A 426 13.01 -4.56 19.32
N LYS A 427 12.19 -3.68 19.90
CA LYS A 427 11.32 -4.00 21.04
C LYS A 427 9.96 -4.56 20.63
N GLY A 428 9.56 -4.36 19.38
CA GLY A 428 8.23 -4.73 18.89
C GLY A 428 7.11 -3.92 19.57
N THR A 429 7.36 -2.64 19.82
CA THR A 429 6.42 -1.73 20.48
C THR A 429 6.16 -0.50 19.62
N ALA A 430 4.97 0.09 19.74
CA ALA A 430 4.64 1.32 19.03
C ALA A 430 3.86 2.32 19.91
N GLU A 431 3.95 3.59 19.53
CA GLU A 431 3.18 4.69 20.12
C GLU A 431 2.56 5.56 19.03
N PRO A 432 1.33 6.09 19.22
CA PRO A 432 0.80 7.13 18.34
C PRO A 432 1.71 8.35 18.30
N PHE A 433 2.03 8.82 17.10
CA PHE A 433 2.83 10.03 16.87
C PHE A 433 1.99 11.19 16.33
N MET A 434 1.09 10.94 15.37
CA MET A 434 0.23 11.99 14.82
C MET A 434 -1.20 11.44 14.69
N HIS A 435 -2.16 12.10 15.32
CA HIS A 435 -3.56 11.66 15.30
C HIS A 435 -4.52 12.84 15.52
N ASN A 436 -5.83 12.62 15.41
CA ASN A 436 -6.83 13.62 15.79
C ASN A 436 -7.13 13.56 17.29
N LYS A 437 -7.59 14.67 17.89
CA LYS A 437 -8.02 14.71 19.32
C LYS A 437 -8.99 13.58 19.69
N LYS A 438 -9.88 13.23 18.75
CA LYS A 438 -10.71 12.03 18.81
C LYS A 438 -10.30 11.12 17.66
N MET A 439 -10.00 9.86 17.95
CA MET A 439 -9.56 8.89 16.94
C MET A 439 -10.59 8.73 15.83
N GLY A 440 -10.09 8.35 14.65
CA GLY A 440 -10.85 8.32 13.41
C GLY A 440 -10.69 9.59 12.55
N PRO A 441 -11.34 9.60 11.38
CA PRO A 441 -11.19 10.65 10.38
C PRO A 441 -11.90 11.94 10.81
N ALA A 442 -11.27 13.09 10.57
CA ALA A 442 -11.76 14.40 11.02
C ALA A 442 -13.18 14.72 10.53
N SER A 443 -13.53 14.31 9.31
CA SER A 443 -14.86 14.49 8.70
C SER A 443 -15.99 13.79 9.45
N THR A 444 -15.71 12.72 10.23
CA THR A 444 -16.70 12.06 11.09
C THR A 444 -17.04 12.91 12.33
N HIS A 445 -16.11 13.75 12.76
CA HIS A 445 -16.27 14.59 13.96
C HIS A 445 -16.55 16.06 13.64
N GLY A 446 -16.61 16.43 12.36
CA GLY A 446 -16.82 17.82 11.93
C GLY A 446 -15.64 18.74 12.26
N THR A 447 -14.41 18.21 12.23
CA THR A 447 -13.17 18.90 12.58
C THR A 447 -12.26 19.09 11.35
N GLY A 448 -11.16 19.85 11.49
CA GLY A 448 -10.21 20.13 10.42
C GLY A 448 -8.98 19.22 10.36
N GLY A 449 -8.87 18.22 11.22
CA GLY A 449 -7.68 17.38 11.37
C GLY A 449 -7.42 16.41 10.20
N ILE A 450 -6.68 15.32 10.45
CA ILE A 450 -6.35 14.31 9.45
C ILE A 450 -7.53 13.41 9.09
N GLU A 451 -7.57 12.90 7.86
CA GLU A 451 -8.57 11.92 7.44
C GLU A 451 -7.99 10.51 7.47
N ARG A 452 -7.10 10.17 6.53
CA ARG A 452 -6.58 8.81 6.33
C ARG A 452 -5.13 8.85 5.84
N PRO A 453 -4.14 8.90 6.75
CA PRO A 453 -2.72 8.85 6.40
C PRO A 453 -2.40 7.65 5.49
N VAL A 454 -1.73 7.90 4.37
CA VAL A 454 -1.37 6.86 3.38
C VAL A 454 0.14 6.78 3.15
N SER A 455 0.87 7.85 3.43
CA SER A 455 2.33 7.84 3.39
C SER A 455 2.92 8.78 4.42
N CYS A 456 4.11 8.45 4.90
CA CYS A 456 4.93 9.37 5.67
C CYS A 456 6.40 9.26 5.21
N LYS A 457 7.07 10.40 5.11
CA LYS A 457 8.42 10.50 4.54
C LYS A 457 9.21 11.61 5.22
N PHE A 458 10.44 11.32 5.62
CA PHE A 458 11.33 12.34 6.16
C PHE A 458 11.87 13.25 5.06
N SER A 459 12.02 14.53 5.36
CA SER A 459 12.73 15.47 4.48
C SER A 459 14.21 15.07 4.33
N PRO A 460 14.88 15.43 3.22
CA PRO A 460 16.29 15.10 3.00
C PRO A 460 17.23 15.60 4.10
N ASP A 461 16.92 16.73 4.73
CA ASP A 461 17.68 17.29 5.86
C ASP A 461 17.40 16.58 7.20
N GLY A 462 16.44 15.64 7.22
CA GLY A 462 16.01 14.90 8.40
C GLY A 462 15.40 15.75 9.50
N LYS A 463 14.91 16.97 9.20
CA LYS A 463 14.34 17.88 10.21
C LYS A 463 12.82 17.84 10.30
N SER A 464 12.15 17.28 9.29
CA SER A 464 10.70 17.27 9.19
C SER A 464 10.18 15.90 8.77
N LEU A 465 9.06 15.49 9.33
CA LEU A 465 8.26 14.38 8.82
C LEU A 465 7.12 14.96 7.98
N TYR A 466 6.97 14.51 6.74
CA TYR A 466 5.83 14.82 5.92
C TYR A 466 4.84 13.66 5.97
N VAL A 467 3.57 13.96 6.22
CA VAL A 467 2.48 12.97 6.31
C VAL A 467 1.47 13.26 5.22
N LEU A 468 1.36 12.34 4.27
CA LEU A 468 0.41 12.41 3.19
C LEU A 468 -0.91 11.77 3.64
N ASP A 469 -1.94 12.60 3.70
CA ASP A 469 -3.31 12.22 4.01
C ASP A 469 -4.09 12.02 2.71
N PHE A 470 -4.62 10.81 2.51
CA PHE A 470 -5.42 10.43 1.34
C PHE A 470 -6.67 11.30 1.19
N GLY A 471 -7.23 11.76 2.30
CA GLY A 471 -8.46 12.53 2.37
C GLY A 471 -9.69 11.70 2.72
N VAL A 472 -10.86 12.27 2.44
CA VAL A 472 -12.15 11.78 2.94
C VAL A 472 -12.58 10.53 2.21
N ALA A 473 -12.85 9.46 2.98
CA ALA A 473 -13.57 8.29 2.52
C ALA A 473 -14.71 7.94 3.48
N LYS A 474 -15.94 7.95 2.96
CA LYS A 474 -17.15 7.58 3.72
C LYS A 474 -17.41 6.09 3.58
N VAL A 475 -17.62 5.42 4.69
CA VAL A 475 -17.81 3.97 4.76
C VAL A 475 -19.18 3.66 5.34
N THR A 476 -19.86 2.69 4.75
CA THR A 476 -21.15 2.15 5.20
C THR A 476 -21.06 0.62 5.19
N PRO A 477 -22.01 -0.12 5.79
CA PRO A 477 -21.97 -1.59 5.78
C PRO A 477 -21.90 -2.24 4.39
N GLY A 478 -22.34 -1.54 3.33
CA GLY A 478 -22.40 -2.09 1.98
C GLY A 478 -21.52 -1.39 0.93
N ASN A 479 -20.87 -0.27 1.27
CA ASN A 479 -20.12 0.51 0.30
C ASN A 479 -19.12 1.47 0.95
N MET A 480 -18.07 1.84 0.21
CA MET A 480 -17.17 2.94 0.52
C MET A 480 -17.16 3.97 -0.60
N LEU A 481 -16.94 5.24 -0.26
CA LEU A 481 -16.87 6.35 -1.20
C LEU A 481 -15.76 7.32 -0.83
N ALA A 482 -14.71 7.35 -1.63
CA ALA A 482 -13.63 8.35 -1.55
C ALA A 482 -13.96 9.64 -2.34
N PHE A 483 -13.49 10.79 -1.85
CA PHE A 483 -13.71 12.10 -2.45
C PHE A 483 -12.40 12.75 -2.92
N ALA A 484 -12.32 13.09 -4.20
CA ALA A 484 -11.20 13.87 -4.75
C ALA A 484 -11.13 15.27 -4.12
N HIS A 485 -9.99 15.95 -4.28
CA HIS A 485 -9.73 17.28 -3.72
C HIS A 485 -9.87 17.40 -2.21
N THR A 486 -9.70 16.29 -1.48
CA THR A 486 -9.73 16.26 -0.02
C THR A 486 -8.42 15.84 0.61
N GLY A 487 -7.42 15.39 -0.16
CA GLY A 487 -6.12 14.99 0.37
C GLY A 487 -5.27 16.20 0.79
N VAL A 488 -4.41 15.98 1.78
CA VAL A 488 -3.54 17.01 2.38
C VAL A 488 -2.13 16.44 2.58
N LEU A 489 -1.11 17.22 2.27
CA LEU A 489 0.24 16.95 2.74
C LEU A 489 0.48 17.80 3.99
N TRP A 490 0.65 17.13 5.12
CA TRP A 490 1.01 17.74 6.40
C TRP A 490 2.53 17.69 6.59
N LYS A 491 3.06 18.65 7.34
CA LYS A 491 4.46 18.67 7.78
C LYS A 491 4.50 18.77 9.29
N VAL A 492 5.26 17.88 9.90
CA VAL A 492 5.56 17.88 11.33
C VAL A 492 7.02 18.25 11.53
N THR A 493 7.27 19.21 12.42
CA THR A 493 8.62 19.71 12.76
C THR A 493 8.82 19.72 14.25
N ARG A 494 10.04 19.44 14.69
CA ARG A 494 10.44 19.66 16.09
C ARG A 494 10.57 21.17 16.34
N LYS A 495 10.03 21.66 17.44
CA LYS A 495 10.18 23.03 17.92
C LYS A 495 11.65 23.26 18.25
N GLU A 496 12.18 24.41 17.85
CA GLU A 496 13.50 24.83 18.32
C GLU A 496 13.44 25.00 19.84
N GLU A 497 14.41 24.43 20.57
CA GLU A 497 14.55 24.71 21.99
C GLU A 497 14.88 26.20 22.12
N ASN A 498 13.97 26.96 22.74
CA ASN A 498 14.27 28.32 23.16
C ASN A 498 15.41 28.23 24.18
N ASN A 499 16.65 28.41 23.71
CA ASN A 499 17.79 28.71 24.58
C ASN A 499 17.52 30.09 25.19
N GLY A 500 16.86 30.08 26.35
CA GLY A 500 16.55 31.28 27.14
C GLY A 500 17.78 32.02 27.62
#